data_AF-A0A399Q0V6-F1
#
_entry.id   AF-A0A399Q0V6-F1
#
_cell.length_a   1.000
_cell.length_b   1.000
_cell.length_c   1.000
_cell.angle_alpha   90.00
_cell.angle_beta   90.00
_cell.angle_gamma   90.00
#
_symmetry.space_group_name_H-M   'P 1'
#
loop_
_entity.id
_entity.type
_entity.pdbx_description
1 polymer ?
#
loop_
_entity_poly.entity_id
_entity_poly.type
_entity_poly.pdbx_seq_one_letter_code
_entity_poly.pdbx_strand_id
1 'polypeptide(L)'
;DGRIPAWIPADATDVRIKTSLRGEGAILEFRSATPADRMGCAAAPADAPAPAVQDTWWPDPSPAAAMTCGDGWLAAADGDAVHAWLPKGSPALDL
;
A
#
# COMPACT_ATOMS: atom_id res chain seq x y z
N ASP A 1 -5.55 4.43 -17.98
CA ASP A 1 -5.66 2.96 -17.97
C ASP A 1 -5.00 2.49 -16.69
N GLY A 2 -5.81 2.41 -15.62
CA GLY A 2 -5.32 2.25 -14.25
C GLY A 2 -4.58 0.93 -14.08
N ARG A 3 -3.25 0.98 -14.05
CA ARG A 3 -2.42 -0.19 -13.82
C ARG A 3 -2.31 -0.43 -12.32
N ILE A 4 -2.72 -1.63 -11.91
CA ILE A 4 -2.41 -2.18 -10.59
C ILE A 4 -0.87 -2.26 -10.48
N PRO A 5 -0.25 -1.79 -9.37
CA PRO A 5 1.19 -1.87 -9.19
C PRO A 5 1.71 -3.29 -9.39
N ALA A 6 2.85 -3.43 -10.11
CA ALA A 6 3.36 -4.75 -10.51
C ALA A 6 3.81 -5.64 -9.34
N TRP A 7 4.01 -5.05 -8.15
CA TRP A 7 4.36 -5.78 -6.93
C TRP A 7 3.14 -6.48 -6.30
N ILE A 8 1.90 -6.11 -6.68
CA ILE A 8 0.71 -6.79 -6.17
C ILE A 8 0.67 -8.22 -6.72
N PRO A 9 0.55 -9.23 -5.86
CA PRO A 9 0.44 -10.62 -6.28
C PRO A 9 -0.70 -10.87 -7.26
N ALA A 10 -0.50 -11.81 -8.19
CA ALA A 10 -1.51 -12.14 -9.21
C ALA A 10 -2.79 -12.77 -8.63
N ASP A 11 -2.73 -13.29 -7.40
CA ASP A 11 -3.87 -13.85 -6.67
C ASP A 11 -4.61 -12.80 -5.82
N ALA A 12 -4.26 -11.51 -5.94
CA ALA A 12 -4.87 -10.47 -5.13
C ALA A 12 -6.37 -10.32 -5.41
N THR A 13 -7.18 -10.29 -4.35
CA THR A 13 -8.62 -10.04 -4.37
C THR A 13 -8.97 -8.82 -3.54
N ASP A 14 -10.24 -8.37 -3.63
CA ASP A 14 -10.78 -7.27 -2.84
C ASP A 14 -9.94 -6.00 -2.91
N VAL A 15 -9.36 -5.72 -4.09
CA VAL A 15 -8.45 -4.59 -4.30
C VAL A 15 -9.22 -3.27 -4.21
N ARG A 16 -8.81 -2.42 -3.28
CA ARG A 16 -9.36 -1.08 -3.07
C ARG A 16 -8.22 -0.08 -3.11
N ILE A 17 -8.34 0.94 -3.95
CA ILE A 17 -7.33 2.00 -4.04
C ILE A 17 -8.01 3.37 -3.95
N LYS A 18 -7.39 4.28 -3.21
CA LYS A 18 -7.74 5.70 -3.21
C LYS A 18 -6.50 6.55 -3.36
N THR A 19 -6.52 7.38 -4.38
CA THR A 19 -5.45 8.34 -4.69
C THR A 19 -5.91 9.76 -4.40
N SER A 20 -5.05 10.57 -3.79
CA SER A 20 -5.33 12.00 -3.62
C SER A 20 -4.93 12.78 -4.87
N LEU A 21 -5.88 13.58 -5.39
CA LEU A 21 -5.62 14.53 -6.48
C LEU A 21 -4.83 15.78 -6.01
N ARG A 22 -4.54 15.89 -4.70
CA ARG A 22 -3.83 17.01 -4.09
C ARG A 22 -2.38 16.66 -3.72
N GLY A 23 -1.87 15.53 -4.18
CA GLY A 23 -0.51 15.08 -3.90
C GLY A 23 -0.29 14.55 -2.48
N GLU A 24 -1.35 14.13 -1.79
CA GLU A 24 -1.28 13.56 -0.44
C GLU A 24 -0.89 12.07 -0.44
N GLY A 25 -0.63 11.50 -1.62
CA GLY A 25 -0.27 10.10 -1.81
C GLY A 25 -1.50 9.24 -2.13
N ALA A 26 -1.45 7.98 -1.70
CA ALA A 26 -2.48 6.98 -1.97
C ALA A 26 -2.56 5.95 -0.84
N ILE A 27 -3.72 5.33 -0.69
CA ILE A 27 -3.92 4.12 0.13
C ILE A 27 -4.45 3.00 -0.76
N LEU A 28 -4.08 1.77 -0.42
CA LEU A 28 -4.37 0.54 -1.14
C LEU A 28 -4.60 -0.57 -0.12
N GLU A 29 -5.68 -1.33 -0.29
CA GLU A 29 -5.93 -2.56 0.44
C GLU A 29 -6.19 -3.67 -0.56
N PHE A 30 -5.66 -4.86 -0.30
CA PHE A 30 -6.03 -6.08 -1.02
C PHE A 30 -5.88 -7.30 -0.11
N ARG A 31 -6.43 -8.42 -0.54
CA ARG A 31 -6.19 -9.73 0.09
C ARG A 31 -5.40 -10.64 -0.83
N SER A 32 -4.53 -11.48 -0.29
CA SER A 32 -3.74 -12.44 -1.06
C SER A 32 -3.36 -13.64 -0.20
N ALA A 33 -3.30 -14.83 -0.80
CA ALA A 33 -2.74 -16.02 -0.15
C ALA A 33 -1.20 -16.03 -0.24
N THR A 34 -0.61 -15.13 -1.04
CA THR A 34 0.84 -14.93 -1.13
C THR A 34 1.37 -14.36 0.19
N PRO A 35 2.25 -15.09 0.90
CA PRO A 35 2.84 -14.60 2.13
C PRO A 35 3.69 -13.34 1.91
N ALA A 36 3.77 -12.48 2.94
CA ALA A 36 4.44 -11.19 2.85
C ALA A 36 5.92 -11.27 2.46
N ASP A 37 6.63 -12.27 2.96
CA ASP A 37 8.04 -12.54 2.63
C ASP A 37 8.25 -13.02 1.18
N ARG A 38 7.18 -13.37 0.46
CA ARG A 38 7.20 -13.76 -0.96
C ARG A 38 6.70 -12.68 -1.91
N MET A 39 6.24 -11.53 -1.41
CA MET A 39 5.78 -10.42 -2.25
C MET A 39 6.94 -9.65 -2.94
N GLY A 40 8.19 -9.96 -2.59
CA GLY A 40 9.36 -9.28 -3.17
C GLY A 40 9.57 -7.85 -2.65
N CYS A 41 8.98 -7.52 -1.51
CA CYS A 41 9.20 -6.25 -0.82
C CYS A 41 10.42 -6.31 0.10
N ALA A 42 11.05 -5.17 0.35
CA ALA A 42 12.12 -5.02 1.34
C ALA A 42 11.52 -4.66 2.71
N ALA A 43 12.32 -4.73 3.78
CA ALA A 43 11.93 -4.23 5.10
C ALA A 43 11.79 -2.69 5.07
N ALA A 44 10.73 -2.16 5.71
CA ALA A 44 10.54 -0.72 5.83
C ALA A 44 11.50 -0.08 6.84
N PRO A 45 11.83 1.23 6.69
CA PRO A 45 12.52 1.98 7.72
C PRO A 45 11.61 2.17 8.96
N ALA A 46 12.21 2.24 10.15
CA ALA A 46 11.47 2.30 11.42
C ALA A 46 10.64 3.59 11.59
N ASP A 47 11.01 4.66 10.88
CA ASP A 47 10.35 5.98 10.88
C ASP A 47 9.49 6.20 9.62
N ALA A 48 9.09 5.12 8.96
CA ALA A 48 8.21 5.17 7.80
C ALA A 48 6.92 5.98 8.10
N PRO A 49 6.60 7.00 7.28
CA PRO A 49 5.46 7.86 7.53
C PRO A 49 4.13 7.13 7.32
N ALA A 50 3.13 7.42 8.14
CA ALA A 50 1.74 6.99 7.93
C ALA A 50 1.13 7.69 6.69
N PRO A 51 0.07 7.12 6.08
CA PRO A 51 -0.62 7.77 4.97
C PRO A 51 -1.29 9.07 5.40
N ALA A 52 -1.18 10.10 4.57
CA ALA A 52 -1.95 11.33 4.73
C ALA A 52 -3.39 11.17 4.16
N VAL A 53 -3.58 10.27 3.19
CA VAL A 53 -4.90 9.91 2.67
C VAL A 53 -5.64 9.08 3.70
N GLN A 54 -6.90 9.44 3.95
CA GLN A 54 -7.78 8.76 4.90
C GLN A 54 -9.09 8.36 4.21
N ASP A 55 -9.68 7.26 4.65
CA ASP A 55 -11.00 6.79 4.25
C ASP A 55 -11.60 5.90 5.34
N THR A 56 -12.92 5.69 5.31
CA THR A 56 -13.65 4.90 6.31
C THR A 56 -13.31 3.41 6.31
N TRP A 57 -12.67 2.93 5.25
CA TRP A 57 -12.19 1.56 5.14
C TRP A 57 -10.73 1.38 5.55
N TRP A 58 -9.99 2.47 5.72
CA TRP A 58 -8.62 2.37 6.19
C TRP A 58 -8.59 2.09 7.70
N PRO A 59 -7.70 1.23 8.21
CA PRO A 59 -7.63 0.97 9.65
C PRO A 59 -7.28 2.22 10.47
N ASP A 60 -7.92 2.34 11.64
CA ASP A 60 -7.64 3.38 12.64
C ASP A 60 -7.37 2.70 14.02
N PRO A 61 -6.13 2.75 14.55
CA PRO A 61 -4.98 3.48 14.01
C PRO A 61 -4.42 2.83 12.74
N SER A 62 -3.81 3.65 11.88
CA SER A 62 -3.13 3.17 10.66
C SER A 62 -2.03 2.16 11.02
N PRO A 63 -1.86 1.07 10.24
CA PRO A 63 -0.79 0.11 10.47
C PRO A 63 0.59 0.78 10.34
N ALA A 64 1.55 0.31 11.14
CA ALA A 64 2.95 0.67 10.97
C ALA A 64 3.54 -0.06 9.76
N ALA A 65 4.34 0.62 8.94
CA ALA A 65 4.95 -0.02 7.78
C ALA A 65 5.92 -1.11 8.23
N ALA A 66 5.75 -2.32 7.68
CA ALA A 66 6.70 -3.41 7.84
C ALA A 66 7.56 -3.59 6.59
N MET A 67 7.04 -3.18 5.43
CA MET A 67 7.63 -3.43 4.13
C MET A 67 7.68 -2.18 3.24
N THR A 68 8.66 -2.13 2.37
CA THR A 68 8.74 -1.21 1.23
C THR A 68 8.71 -2.02 -0.06
N CYS A 69 7.65 -1.84 -0.84
CA CYS A 69 7.39 -2.51 -2.10
C CYS A 69 7.75 -1.60 -3.29
N GLY A 70 7.60 -2.09 -4.51
CA GLY A 70 7.93 -1.35 -5.74
C GLY A 70 7.28 0.03 -5.79
N ASP A 71 7.87 0.96 -6.53
CA ASP A 71 7.37 2.33 -6.75
C ASP A 71 7.18 3.17 -5.48
N GLY A 72 7.86 2.82 -4.38
CA GLY A 72 7.85 3.59 -3.12
C GLY A 72 6.66 3.30 -2.21
N TRP A 73 5.90 2.23 -2.49
CA TRP A 73 4.81 1.79 -1.63
C TRP A 73 5.35 1.30 -0.28
N LEU A 74 4.77 1.80 0.81
CA LEU A 74 4.92 1.22 2.14
C LEU A 74 3.78 0.24 2.36
N ALA A 75 4.02 -0.86 3.07
CA ALA A 75 3.01 -1.88 3.30
C ALA A 75 3.13 -2.55 4.67
N ALA A 76 1.99 -3.03 5.15
CA ALA A 76 1.85 -3.87 6.32
C ALA A 76 0.88 -5.01 5.99
N ALA A 77 1.28 -6.24 6.31
CA ALA A 77 0.42 -7.41 6.19
C ALA A 77 -0.24 -7.70 7.54
N ASP A 78 -1.52 -8.06 7.51
CA ASP A 78 -2.29 -8.57 8.64
C ASP A 78 -3.09 -9.80 8.17
N GLY A 79 -2.60 -11.00 8.49
CA GLY A 79 -3.15 -12.24 7.96
C GLY A 79 -3.05 -12.31 6.43
N ASP A 80 -4.20 -12.44 5.76
CA ASP A 80 -4.33 -12.43 4.29
C ASP A 80 -4.52 -11.02 3.72
N ALA A 81 -4.72 -10.00 4.56
CA ALA A 81 -4.90 -8.62 4.13
C ALA A 81 -3.56 -7.87 4.07
N VAL A 82 -3.40 -7.03 3.06
CA VAL A 82 -2.25 -6.13 2.91
C VAL A 82 -2.77 -4.71 2.80
N HIS A 83 -2.29 -3.86 3.71
CA HIS A 83 -2.55 -2.42 3.72
C HIS A 83 -1.29 -1.73 3.23
N ALA A 84 -1.38 -1.00 2.13
CA ALA A 84 -0.26 -0.31 1.52
C ALA A 84 -0.59 1.15 1.21
N TRP A 85 0.43 2.00 1.22
CA TRP A 85 0.26 3.42 0.93
C TRP A 85 1.49 4.04 0.30
N LEU A 86 1.23 5.12 -0.45
CA LEU A 86 2.26 6.05 -0.91
C LEU A 86 2.29 7.25 0.03
N PRO A 87 3.46 7.63 0.57
CA PRO A 87 3.63 8.86 1.34
C PRO A 87 3.24 10.12 0.55
N LYS A 88 2.96 11.20 1.27
CA LYS A 88 2.79 12.53 0.68
C LYS A 88 4.04 12.92 -0.13
N GLY A 89 3.83 13.50 -1.31
CA GLY A 89 4.93 13.89 -2.22
C GLY A 89 5.53 12.75 -3.03
N SER A 90 5.01 11.52 -2.89
CA SER A 90 5.28 10.46 -3.86
C SER A 90 4.80 10.90 -5.25
N PRO A 91 5.48 10.47 -6.33
CA PRO A 91 4.99 10.73 -7.68
C PRO A 91 3.53 10.30 -7.77
N ALA A 92 2.70 11.13 -8.42
CA ALA A 92 1.32 10.78 -8.66
C ALA A 92 1.31 9.42 -9.37
N LEU A 93 0.49 8.49 -8.89
CA LEU A 93 0.24 7.28 -9.66
C LEU A 93 -0.31 7.76 -11.01
N ASP A 94 0.43 7.51 -12.09
CA ASP A 94 -0.07 7.66 -13.45
C ASP A 94 -1.14 6.56 -13.66
N LEU A 95 -2.37 6.83 -13.20
CA LEU A 95 -3.56 5.98 -13.36
C LEU A 95 -4.32 6.31 -14.66
#